data_AF-A0A920JUA7-F1
#
_entry.id   AF-A0A920JUA7-F1
#
_cell.length_a   1.000
_cell.length_b   1.000
_cell.length_c   1.000
_cell.angle_alpha   90.00
_cell.angle_beta   90.00
_cell.angle_gamma   90.00
#
_symmetry.space_group_name_H-M   'P 1'
#
loop_
_entity.id
_entity.type
_entity.pdbx_description
1 polymer ?
#
loop_
_entity_poly.entity_id
_entity_poly.type
_entity_poly.pdbx_seq_one_letter_code
_entity_poly.pdbx_strand_id
1 'polypeptide(L)'
;MKAKLMSYNQIDFQSKAHMKSMIKDIEEQVEKYGSQMKKAGLVSFVLTQIWNKQGKFRLGSHFSYRDEKAFVACQKILNGIPQDEDNPTVTNADRGIVLLTFGDEQ
;
A
#
# COMPACT_ATOMS: atom_id res chain seq x y z
N MET A 1 -10.66 13.86 0.17
CA MET A 1 -10.35 14.28 1.56
C MET A 1 -8.86 14.45 1.57
N LYS A 2 -8.32 15.67 1.69
CA LYS A 2 -6.91 15.90 1.38
C LYS A 2 -5.95 15.07 2.25
N ALA A 3 -5.03 14.34 1.63
CA ALA A 3 -3.97 13.64 2.32
C ALA A 3 -2.92 14.60 2.88
N LYS A 4 -2.43 14.32 4.10
CA LYS A 4 -1.31 15.03 4.74
C LYS A 4 -0.06 14.15 4.87
N LEU A 5 -0.24 12.83 4.85
CA LEU A 5 0.85 11.86 4.90
C LEU A 5 0.70 10.84 3.78
N MET A 6 1.82 10.32 3.32
CA MET A 6 1.86 9.19 2.39
C MET A 6 2.88 8.15 2.82
N SER A 7 2.62 6.90 2.46
CA SER A 7 3.61 5.82 2.49
C SER A 7 3.77 5.23 1.10
N TYR A 8 5.02 5.05 0.67
CA TYR A 8 5.39 4.36 -0.56
C TYR A 8 6.21 3.13 -0.20
N ASN A 9 5.66 1.95 -0.44
CA ASN A 9 6.35 0.70 -0.17
C ASN A 9 6.62 -0.05 -1.47
N GLN A 10 7.74 -0.77 -1.52
CA GLN A 10 8.11 -1.61 -2.65
C GLN A 10 8.34 -3.05 -2.20
N ILE A 11 7.86 -4.00 -3.00
CA ILE A 11 8.06 -5.43 -2.79
C ILE A 11 8.67 -6.03 -4.05
N ASP A 12 9.80 -6.71 -3.91
CA ASP A 12 10.44 -7.49 -4.98
C ASP A 12 10.01 -8.96 -4.87
N PHE A 13 9.71 -9.57 -6.02
CA PHE A 13 9.32 -10.97 -6.11
C PHE A 13 10.33 -11.74 -6.95
N GLN A 14 10.60 -12.99 -6.53
CA GLN A 14 11.50 -13.89 -7.23
C GLN A 14 10.92 -14.37 -8.58
N SER A 15 9.59 -14.34 -8.74
CA SER A 15 8.92 -14.79 -9.96
C SER A 15 7.64 -14.01 -10.24
N LYS A 16 7.19 -14.04 -11.50
CA LYS A 16 5.89 -13.50 -11.91
C LYS A 16 4.72 -14.18 -11.21
N ALA A 17 4.86 -15.47 -10.89
CA ALA A 17 3.82 -16.24 -10.22
C ALA A 17 3.61 -15.75 -8.78
N HIS A 18 4.68 -15.55 -8.02
CA HIS A 18 4.62 -14.98 -6.67
C HIS A 18 4.01 -13.57 -6.68
N MET A 19 4.42 -12.72 -7.62
CA MET A 19 3.83 -11.37 -7.76
C MET A 19 2.33 -11.43 -8.04
N LYS A 20 1.87 -12.34 -8.92
CA LYS A 20 0.44 -12.50 -9.21
C LYS A 20 -0.35 -13.04 -8.02
N SER A 21 0.24 -13.91 -7.22
CA SER A 21 -0.39 -14.39 -5.98
C SER A 21 -0.63 -13.22 -5.02
N MET A 22 0.42 -12.43 -4.77
CA MET A 22 0.32 -11.25 -3.90
C MET A 22 -0.72 -10.23 -4.39
N ILE A 23 -0.86 -10.02 -5.71
CA ILE A 23 -1.91 -9.13 -6.23
C ILE A 23 -3.30 -9.63 -5.81
N LYS A 24 -3.57 -10.93 -5.93
CA LYS A 24 -4.85 -11.51 -5.51
C LYS A 24 -5.08 -11.37 -4.01
N ASP A 25 -4.05 -11.65 -3.21
CA ASP A 25 -4.13 -11.50 -1.76
C ASP A 25 -4.45 -10.05 -1.37
N ILE A 26 -3.83 -9.07 -2.05
CA ILE A 26 -4.09 -7.65 -1.84
C ILE A 26 -5.51 -7.28 -2.29
N GLU A 27 -6.00 -7.80 -3.43
CA GLU A 27 -7.38 -7.58 -3.89
C GLU A 27 -8.39 -8.05 -2.82
N GLU A 28 -8.23 -9.27 -2.30
CA GLU A 28 -9.08 -9.82 -1.24
C GLU A 28 -9.00 -8.98 0.05
N GLN A 29 -7.80 -8.52 0.42
CA GLN A 29 -7.62 -7.64 1.57
C GLN A 29 -8.29 -6.27 1.39
N VAL A 30 -8.24 -5.70 0.18
CA VAL A 30 -8.91 -4.43 -0.14
C VAL A 30 -10.43 -4.59 -0.04
N GLU A 31 -10.99 -5.68 -0.56
CA GLU A 31 -12.42 -5.98 -0.42
C GLU A 31 -12.83 -6.12 1.05
N LYS A 32 -12.04 -6.85 1.84
CA LYS A 32 -12.36 -7.14 3.25
C LYS A 32 -12.17 -5.94 4.18
N TYR A 33 -11.10 -5.18 4.02
CA TYR A 33 -10.67 -4.15 4.97
C TYR A 33 -10.75 -2.72 4.42
N GLY A 34 -10.93 -2.52 3.12
CA GLY A 34 -10.90 -1.19 2.49
C GLY A 34 -11.88 -0.19 3.11
N SER A 35 -13.10 -0.63 3.43
CA SER A 35 -14.10 0.22 4.12
C SER A 35 -13.65 0.62 5.53
N GLN A 36 -13.01 -0.29 6.27
CA GLN A 36 -12.48 -0.01 7.61
C GLN A 36 -11.29 0.95 7.54
N MET A 37 -10.39 0.75 6.57
CA MET A 37 -9.24 1.63 6.32
C MET A 37 -9.70 3.04 5.96
N LYS A 38 -10.71 3.18 5.09
CA LYS A 38 -11.30 4.48 4.73
C LYS A 38 -11.89 5.19 5.94
N LYS A 39 -12.63 4.46 6.80
CA LYS A 39 -13.16 5.00 8.07
C LYS A 39 -12.04 5.40 9.04
N ALA A 40 -10.93 4.66 9.07
CA ALA A 40 -9.75 4.96 9.87
C ALA A 40 -8.98 6.21 9.37
N GLY A 41 -9.29 6.71 8.19
CA GLY A 41 -8.72 7.94 7.62
C GLY A 41 -7.72 7.70 6.49
N LEU A 42 -7.70 6.50 5.90
CA LEU A 42 -7.07 6.30 4.60
C LEU A 42 -7.86 7.07 3.53
N VAL A 43 -7.15 7.93 2.80
CA VAL A 43 -7.69 8.72 1.69
C VAL A 43 -7.70 7.89 0.42
N SER A 44 -6.58 7.25 0.09
CA SER A 44 -6.44 6.40 -1.09
C SER A 44 -5.42 5.28 -0.88
N PHE A 45 -5.60 4.19 -1.63
CA PHE A 45 -4.62 3.14 -1.81
C PHE A 45 -4.43 2.91 -3.31
N VAL A 46 -3.17 2.84 -3.76
CA VAL A 46 -2.84 2.56 -5.16
C VAL A 46 -1.75 1.50 -5.21
N LEU A 47 -2.06 0.37 -5.85
CA LEU A 47 -1.09 -0.67 -6.18
C LEU A 47 -0.62 -0.47 -7.62
N THR A 48 0.69 -0.49 -7.84
CA THR A 48 1.30 -0.39 -9.17
C THR A 48 2.24 -1.56 -9.43
N GLN A 49 2.29 -2.02 -10.67
CA GLN A 49 3.39 -2.86 -11.15
C GLN A 49 4.46 -1.96 -11.77
N ILE A 50 5.70 -2.06 -11.27
CA ILE A 50 6.82 -1.23 -11.77
C ILE A 50 7.31 -1.82 -13.10
N TRP A 51 7.14 -1.06 -14.19
CA TRP A 51 7.37 -1.53 -15.56
C TRP A 51 8.79 -1.31 -16.07
N ASN A 52 9.52 -0.32 -15.55
CA ASN A 52 10.80 0.13 -16.09
C ASN A 52 12.04 -0.55 -15.48
N LYS A 53 11.85 -1.55 -14.59
CA LYS A 53 12.94 -2.33 -13.99
C LYS A 53 13.03 -3.71 -14.64
N GLN A 54 13.85 -3.79 -15.70
CA GLN A 54 14.13 -5.05 -16.37
C GLN A 54 14.70 -6.10 -15.40
N GLY A 55 14.27 -7.35 -15.55
CA GLY A 55 14.72 -8.47 -14.72
C GLY A 55 14.16 -8.52 -13.30
N LYS A 56 13.23 -7.62 -12.94
CA LYS A 56 12.56 -7.62 -11.63
C LYS A 56 11.05 -7.68 -11.75
N PHE A 57 10.42 -8.47 -10.88
CA PHE A 57 8.99 -8.40 -10.61
C PHE A 57 8.81 -7.55 -9.38
N ARG A 58 8.26 -6.33 -9.52
CA ARG A 58 8.15 -5.37 -8.43
C ARG A 58 6.78 -4.73 -8.40
N LEU A 59 6.21 -4.67 -7.19
CA LEU A 59 5.03 -3.87 -6.90
C LEU A 59 5.41 -2.63 -6.10
N GLY A 60 4.66 -1.55 -6.31
CA GLY A 60 4.66 -0.35 -5.47
C GLY A 60 3.29 -0.16 -4.86
N SER A 61 3.21 0.01 -3.54
CA SER A 61 1.96 0.34 -2.85
C SER A 61 2.03 1.75 -2.29
N HIS A 62 1.06 2.59 -2.65
CA HIS A 62 0.92 3.95 -2.14
C HIS A 62 -0.28 4.00 -1.21
N PHE A 63 -0.06 4.50 -0.01
CA PHE A 63 -1.13 4.79 0.93
C PHE A 63 -1.13 6.28 1.20
N SER A 64 -2.28 6.93 1.06
CA SER A 64 -2.47 8.34 1.38
C SER A 64 -3.35 8.45 2.60
N TYR A 65 -2.91 9.18 3.63
CA TYR A 65 -3.62 9.30 4.89
C TYR A 65 -4.01 10.74 5.16
N ARG A 66 -5.16 10.93 5.83
CA ARG A 66 -5.65 12.24 6.24
C ARG A 66 -4.66 12.97 7.17
N ASP A 67 -4.00 12.23 8.06
CA ASP A 67 -3.11 12.75 9.10
C ASP A 67 -2.30 11.60 9.79
N GLU A 68 -1.44 11.94 10.75
CA GLU A 68 -0.62 11.02 11.56
C GLU A 68 -1.47 10.01 12.33
N LYS A 69 -2.62 10.44 12.85
CA LYS A 69 -3.52 9.56 13.61
C LYS A 69 -4.15 8.51 12.70
N ALA A 70 -4.53 8.91 11.49
CA ALA A 70 -5.05 8.02 10.47
C ALA A 70 -4.00 6.97 10.04
N PHE A 71 -2.73 7.39 9.88
CA PHE A 71 -1.64 6.46 9.64
C PHE A 71 -1.56 5.40 10.75
N VAL A 72 -1.48 5.82 12.02
CA VAL A 72 -1.40 4.88 13.17
C VAL A 72 -2.62 3.95 13.23
N ALA A 73 -3.82 4.48 13.00
CA ALA A 73 -5.04 3.68 13.00
C ALA A 73 -5.04 2.63 11.88
N CYS A 74 -4.60 2.99 10.67
CA CYS A 74 -4.47 2.07 9.55
C CYS A 74 -3.40 1.00 9.80
N GLN A 75 -2.27 1.35 10.42
CA GLN A 75 -1.22 0.37 10.78
C GLN A 75 -1.75 -0.69 11.75
N LYS A 76 -2.62 -0.32 12.70
CA LYS A 76 -3.26 -1.31 13.59
C LYS A 76 -4.12 -2.32 12.84
N ILE A 77 -4.85 -1.87 11.82
CA ILE A 77 -5.64 -2.76 10.95
C ILE A 77 -4.71 -3.69 10.17
N LEU A 78 -3.69 -3.14 9.51
CA LEU A 78 -2.72 -3.91 8.72
C LEU A 78 -1.97 -4.96 9.56
N ASN A 79 -1.53 -4.60 10.77
CA ASN A 79 -0.83 -5.51 11.68
C ASN A 79 -1.74 -6.65 12.20
N GLY A 80 -3.07 -6.49 12.11
CA GLY A 80 -4.03 -7.55 12.43
C GLY A 80 -4.33 -8.50 11.28
N ILE A 81 -3.84 -8.20 10.07
CA ILE A 81 -3.97 -9.09 8.91
C ILE A 81 -2.93 -10.19 9.05
N PRO A 82 -3.33 -11.48 9.03
CA PRO A 82 -2.40 -12.61 9.03
C PRO A 82 -1.35 -12.42 7.94
N GLN A 83 -0.07 -12.49 8.34
CA GLN A 83 1.03 -12.45 7.40
C GLN A 83 1.34 -13.87 6.96
N ASP A 84 1.51 -14.06 5.66
CA ASP A 84 2.12 -15.26 5.12
C ASP A 84 3.64 -15.10 5.25
N GLU A 85 4.29 -15.95 6.05
CA GLU A 85 5.73 -15.90 6.29
C GLU A 85 6.55 -16.25 5.04
N ASP A 86 5.95 -16.93 4.06
CA ASP A 86 6.57 -17.26 2.78
C ASP A 86 6.52 -16.09 1.79
N ASN A 87 5.71 -15.06 2.07
CA ASN A 87 5.60 -13.89 1.21
C ASN A 87 6.75 -12.89 1.47
N PRO A 88 7.32 -12.29 0.41
CA PRO A 88 8.45 -11.40 0.54
C PRO A 88 8.11 -10.16 1.38
N THR A 89 8.99 -9.84 2.32
CA THR A 89 8.87 -8.61 3.12
C THR A 89 9.05 -7.38 2.26
N VAL A 90 8.39 -6.28 2.65
CA VAL A 90 8.61 -4.96 2.07
C VAL A 90 10.11 -4.65 2.04
N THR A 91 10.62 -4.41 0.84
CA THR A 91 12.05 -4.18 0.58
C THR A 91 12.46 -2.73 0.73
N ASN A 92 11.51 -1.81 0.55
CA ASN A 92 11.69 -0.40 0.85
C ASN A 92 10.37 0.20 1.35
N ALA A 93 10.43 1.05 2.37
CA ALA A 93 9.28 1.70 2.99
C ALA A 93 9.58 3.17 3.29
N ASP A 94 9.14 4.04 2.39
CA ASP A 94 9.32 5.49 2.50
C ASP A 94 8.05 6.15 3.02
N ARG A 95 8.19 7.10 3.96
CA ARG A 95 7.07 7.86 4.53
C ARG A 95 7.31 9.34 4.36
N GLY A 96 6.30 10.08 3.91
CA GLY A 96 6.43 11.48 3.57
C GLY A 96 5.27 12.33 4.07
N ILE A 97 5.56 13.60 4.34
CA ILE A 97 4.56 14.66 4.54
C ILE A 97 4.21 15.23 3.17
N VAL A 98 2.92 15.36 2.91
CA VAL A 98 2.41 15.93 1.65
C VAL A 98 2.59 17.45 1.70
N LEU A 99 3.49 17.98 0.88
CA LEU A 99 3.77 19.42 0.80
C LEU A 99 2.90 20.12 -0.25
N LEU A 100 2.72 19.50 -1.41
CA LEU A 100 2.00 20.06 -2.55
C LEU A 100 1.20 18.94 -3.25
N THR A 101 0.00 19.29 -3.71
CA THR A 101 -0.89 18.40 -4.49
C THR A 101 -1.61 19.25 -5.53
N PHE A 102 -1.76 18.73 -6.74
CA PHE A 102 -2.53 19.37 -7.81
C PHE A 102 -3.41 18.33 -8.51
N GLY A 103 -4.67 18.69 -8.76
CA GLY A 103 -5.70 17.78 -9.26
C GLY A 103 -6.60 17.20 -8.15
N ASP A 104 -7.77 16.70 -8.55
CA ASP A 104 -8.69 16.03 -7.63
C ASP A 104 -8.12 14.64 -7.28
N GLU A 105 -8.00 14.35 -5.99
CA GLU A 105 -7.72 12.99 -5.52
C GLU A 105 -8.87 12.09 -5.98
N GLN A 106 -8.62 11.22 -6.97
CA GLN A 106 -9.59 10.19 -7.39
C GLN A 106 -9.91 9.23 -6.24
#